data_AF-A0A2K9ZG30-F1
#
_entry.id   AF-A0A2K9ZG30-F1
#
_cell.length_a   1.000
_cell.length_b   1.000
_cell.length_c   1.000
_cell.angle_alpha   90.00
_cell.angle_beta   90.00
_cell.angle_gamma   90.00
#
_symmetry.space_group_name_H-M   'P 1'
#
loop_
_entity.id
_entity.type
_entity.pdbx_description
1 polymer ?
#
loop_
_entity_poly.entity_id
_entity_poly.type
_entity_poly.pdbx_seq_one_letter_code
_entity_poly.pdbx_strand_id
1 'polypeptide(L)'
;MLILGRHQRSGFASTDVTVADPAVGTGTFLLGVLRRIAETVGSDLGEGAVPSAIASASERLIGFELQFGPFAVAQLRLIAELQELMKVGPGKSTVLPSLRLFITNTLAIPSKRRSGYRK
;
A
#
# COMPACT_ATOMS: atom_id res chain seq x y z
N MET A 1 17.07 -22.93 20.31
CA MET A 1 18.04 -21.85 20.01
C MET A 1 17.26 -20.74 19.30
N LEU A 2 17.12 -19.61 19.97
CA LEU A 2 16.23 -18.50 19.62
C LEU A 2 16.91 -17.61 18.56
N ILE A 3 16.36 -17.48 17.35
CA ILE A 3 16.80 -16.45 16.41
C ILE A 3 15.76 -15.32 16.45
N LEU A 4 15.92 -14.42 17.42
CA LEU A 4 15.36 -13.07 17.35
C LEU A 4 16.24 -12.24 16.42
N GLY A 5 16.11 -12.48 15.11
CA GLY A 5 16.72 -11.70 14.05
C GLY A 5 15.73 -10.66 13.55
N ARG A 6 15.90 -9.42 14.00
CA ARG A 6 15.03 -8.26 13.71
C ARG A 6 14.64 -8.19 12.22
N HIS A 7 13.33 -8.23 11.93
CA HIS A 7 12.67 -7.98 10.63
C HIS A 7 12.94 -6.58 10.01
N GLN A 8 13.95 -5.86 10.50
CA GLN A 8 14.20 -4.45 10.22
C GLN A 8 15.14 -4.21 9.04
N ARG A 9 15.70 -5.28 8.42
CA ARG A 9 16.61 -5.15 7.27
C ARG A 9 15.91 -4.92 5.94
N SER A 10 14.70 -5.45 5.74
CA SER A 10 13.96 -5.31 4.48
C SER A 10 13.16 -4.01 4.38
N GLY A 11 13.17 -3.17 5.43
CA GLY A 11 12.51 -1.85 5.42
C GLY A 11 11.04 -1.93 5.02
N PHE A 12 10.63 -1.16 4.00
CA PHE A 12 9.26 -1.19 3.49
C PHE A 12 8.83 -2.55 2.92
N ALA A 13 9.76 -3.44 2.53
CA ALA A 13 9.43 -4.78 2.04
C ALA A 13 9.08 -5.76 3.16
N SER A 14 9.35 -5.42 4.43
CA SER A 14 8.97 -6.24 5.57
C SER A 14 7.45 -6.33 5.73
N THR A 15 6.93 -7.54 5.95
CA THR A 15 5.50 -7.79 6.21
C THR A 15 5.01 -7.19 7.52
N ASP A 16 5.92 -6.91 8.46
CA ASP A 16 5.59 -6.31 9.77
C ASP A 16 5.46 -4.78 9.70
N VAL A 17 5.70 -4.17 8.53
CA VAL A 17 5.66 -2.71 8.35
C VAL A 17 4.37 -2.32 7.64
N THR A 18 3.49 -1.61 8.35
CA THR A 18 2.34 -0.93 7.75
C THR A 18 2.69 0.53 7.46
N VAL A 19 2.36 1.00 6.25
CA VAL A 19 2.57 2.40 5.85
C VAL A 19 1.21 3.08 5.75
N ALA A 20 1.06 4.21 6.44
CA ALA A 20 -0.11 5.07 6.36
C ALA A 20 0.33 6.47 5.91
N ASP A 21 -0.19 6.92 4.77
CA ASP A 21 -0.01 8.26 4.24
C ASP A 21 -1.28 9.10 4.52
N PRO A 22 -1.22 10.08 5.44
CA PRO A 22 -2.41 10.83 5.87
C PRO A 22 -2.87 11.90 4.87
N ALA A 23 -2.07 12.21 3.84
CA ALA A 23 -2.37 13.20 2.82
C ALA A 23 -1.68 12.80 1.50
N VAL A 24 -2.22 11.75 0.88
CA VAL A 24 -1.58 11.04 -0.24
C VAL A 24 -1.43 11.92 -1.49
N GLY A 25 -2.21 12.99 -1.61
CA GLY A 25 -2.19 13.87 -2.77
C GLY A 25 -2.44 13.07 -4.04
N THR A 26 -1.52 13.17 -5.00
CA THR A 26 -1.56 12.41 -6.27
C THR A 26 -0.83 11.07 -6.21
N GLY A 27 -0.47 10.56 -5.02
CA GLY A 27 0.09 9.22 -4.83
C GLY A 27 1.61 9.09 -4.82
N THR A 28 2.37 10.19 -4.97
CA THR A 28 3.83 10.14 -5.18
C THR A 28 4.58 9.35 -4.11
N PHE A 29 4.23 9.53 -2.83
CA PHE A 29 4.90 8.81 -1.75
C PHE A 29 4.63 7.30 -1.81
N LEU A 30 3.36 6.88 -1.91
CA LEU A 30 3.01 5.45 -2.01
C LEU A 30 3.55 4.79 -3.28
N LEU A 31 3.62 5.51 -4.40
CA LEU A 31 4.30 5.05 -5.62
C LEU A 31 5.80 4.79 -5.35
N GLY A 32 6.47 5.72 -4.67
CA GLY A 32 7.86 5.55 -4.26
C GLY A 32 8.05 4.34 -3.33
N VAL A 33 7.12 4.10 -2.41
CA VAL A 33 7.15 2.93 -1.53
C VAL A 33 7.02 1.63 -2.32
N LEU A 34 6.08 1.53 -3.26
CA LEU A 34 5.91 0.33 -4.11
C LEU A 34 7.18 0.05 -4.92
N ARG A 35 7.76 1.07 -5.55
CA ARG A 35 9.03 0.95 -6.29
C ARG A 35 10.16 0.51 -5.38
N ARG A 36 10.26 1.09 -4.19
CA ARG A 36 11.30 0.73 -3.22
C ARG A 36 11.18 -0.72 -2.76
N ILE A 37 9.95 -1.22 -2.58
CA ILE A 37 9.69 -2.63 -2.28
C ILE A 37 10.13 -3.51 -3.45
N ALA A 38 9.74 -3.17 -4.68
CA ALA A 38 10.12 -3.91 -5.88
C ALA A 38 11.65 -3.98 -6.05
N GLU A 39 12.36 -2.85 -5.88
CA GLU A 39 13.83 -2.80 -5.92
C GLU A 39 14.47 -3.69 -4.86
N THR A 40 13.99 -3.60 -3.61
CA THR A 40 14.54 -4.37 -2.49
C THR A 40 14.33 -5.87 -2.72
N VAL A 41 13.12 -6.28 -3.09
CA VAL A 41 12.78 -7.68 -3.33
C VAL A 41 13.47 -8.23 -4.58
N GLY A 42 13.52 -7.44 -5.66
CA GLY A 42 14.23 -7.81 -6.88
C GLY A 42 15.72 -8.02 -6.64
N SER A 43 16.34 -7.18 -5.80
CA SER A 43 17.75 -7.31 -5.42
C SER A 43 18.02 -8.51 -4.52
N ASP A 44 17.14 -8.76 -3.53
CA ASP A 44 17.36 -9.79 -2.51
C ASP A 44 16.92 -11.20 -2.96
N LEU A 45 15.83 -11.30 -3.72
CA LEU A 45 15.13 -12.55 -4.03
C LEU A 45 14.92 -12.77 -5.55
N GLY A 46 15.27 -11.79 -6.38
CA GLY A 46 15.11 -11.84 -7.84
C GLY A 46 13.77 -11.32 -8.36
N GLU A 47 13.76 -10.95 -9.65
CA GLU A 47 12.62 -10.34 -10.37
C GLU A 47 11.34 -11.18 -10.39
N GLY A 48 11.45 -12.49 -10.16
CA GLY A 48 10.29 -13.40 -10.07
C GLY A 48 9.48 -13.23 -8.78
N ALA A 49 10.11 -12.73 -7.70
CA ALA A 49 9.46 -12.56 -6.40
C ALA A 49 8.66 -11.25 -6.28
N VAL A 50 8.94 -10.27 -7.15
CA VAL A 50 8.35 -8.92 -7.08
C VAL A 50 6.82 -8.92 -7.13
N PRO A 51 6.13 -9.63 -8.06
CA PRO A 51 4.67 -9.57 -8.14
C PRO A 51 3.97 -10.02 -6.85
N SER A 52 4.46 -11.09 -6.22
CA SER A 52 3.90 -11.60 -4.96
C SER A 52 4.15 -10.64 -3.79
N ALA A 53 5.35 -10.04 -3.73
CA ALA A 53 5.67 -9.06 -2.69
C ALA A 53 4.84 -7.78 -2.83
N ILE A 54 4.57 -7.32 -4.06
CA ILE A 54 3.73 -6.15 -4.33
C ILE A 54 2.27 -6.43 -3.98
N ALA A 55 1.76 -7.62 -4.30
CA ALA A 55 0.42 -8.04 -3.88
C ALA A 55 0.29 -8.01 -2.35
N SER A 56 1.25 -8.60 -1.62
CA SER A 56 1.28 -8.57 -0.16
C SER A 56 1.44 -7.15 0.40
N ALA A 57 2.29 -6.31 -0.21
CA ALA A 57 2.48 -4.93 0.22
C ALA A 57 1.18 -4.11 0.13
N SER A 58 0.34 -4.38 -0.88
CA SER A 58 -0.93 -3.67 -1.09
C SER A 58 -1.90 -3.86 0.09
N GLU A 59 -1.79 -4.96 0.83
CA GLU A 59 -2.52 -5.23 2.07
C GLU A 59 -1.99 -4.47 3.29
N ARG A 60 -0.92 -3.69 3.16
CA ARG A 60 -0.30 -2.93 4.26
C ARG A 60 0.07 -1.49 3.90
N LEU A 61 -0.22 -1.05 2.68
CA LEU A 61 -0.23 0.37 2.30
C LEU A 61 -1.63 0.97 2.49
N ILE A 62 -1.70 2.15 3.09
CA ILE A 62 -2.94 2.88 3.35
C ILE A 62 -2.72 4.34 2.96
N GLY A 63 -3.63 4.92 2.20
CA GLY A 63 -3.58 6.33 1.84
C GLY A 63 -4.90 7.02 2.11
N PHE A 64 -4.82 8.27 2.55
CA PHE A 64 -5.97 9.12 2.78
C PHE A 64 -5.79 10.42 2.01
N GLU A 65 -6.85 10.90 1.38
CA GLU A 65 -6.87 12.21 0.73
C GLU A 65 -8.22 12.88 0.98
N LEU A 66 -8.21 14.21 1.17
CA LEU A 66 -9.43 14.97 1.38
C LEU A 66 -10.08 15.36 0.04
N GLN A 67 -9.28 15.67 -0.96
CA GLN A 67 -9.73 16.22 -2.24
C GLN A 67 -9.95 15.13 -3.29
N PHE A 68 -11.15 15.09 -3.88
CA PHE A 68 -11.51 14.08 -4.89
C PHE A 68 -10.57 14.06 -6.11
N GLY A 69 -10.14 15.23 -6.59
CA GLY A 69 -9.25 15.33 -7.77
C GLY A 69 -7.91 14.62 -7.58
N PRO A 70 -7.07 15.04 -6.60
CA PRO A 70 -5.83 14.35 -6.26
C PRO A 70 -6.04 12.86 -5.93
N PHE A 71 -7.09 12.51 -5.18
CA PHE A 71 -7.44 11.13 -4.87
C PHE A 71 -7.63 10.27 -6.14
N ALA A 72 -8.43 10.74 -7.11
CA ALA A 72 -8.67 10.02 -8.35
C ALA A 72 -7.38 9.83 -9.15
N VAL A 73 -6.53 10.87 -9.19
CA VAL A 73 -5.20 10.80 -9.83
C VAL A 73 -4.31 9.76 -9.12
N ALA A 74 -4.31 9.73 -7.78
CA ALA A 74 -3.57 8.75 -7.00
C ALA A 74 -4.04 7.31 -7.29
N GLN A 75 -5.36 7.08 -7.31
CA GLN A 75 -5.93 5.77 -7.63
C GLN A 75 -5.47 5.27 -9.00
N LEU A 76 -5.62 6.09 -10.05
CA LEU A 76 -5.23 5.70 -11.41
C LEU A 76 -3.73 5.43 -11.52
N ARG A 77 -2.88 6.29 -10.92
CA ARG A 77 -1.42 6.10 -10.95
C ARG A 77 -0.99 4.84 -10.19
N LEU A 78 -1.60 4.57 -9.03
CA LEU A 78 -1.29 3.38 -8.24
C LEU A 78 -1.77 2.10 -8.93
N ILE A 79 -2.94 2.10 -9.59
CA ILE A 79 -3.39 0.96 -10.41
C ILE A 79 -2.41 0.70 -11.56
N ALA A 80 -1.98 1.73 -12.28
CA ALA A 80 -1.03 1.60 -13.37
C ALA A 80 0.33 1.04 -12.88
N GLU A 81 0.81 1.52 -11.73
CA GLU A 81 2.05 1.02 -11.13
C GLU A 81 1.92 -0.45 -10.69
N LEU A 82 0.79 -0.85 -10.10
CA LEU A 82 0.54 -2.24 -9.73
C LEU A 82 0.51 -3.15 -10.97
N GLN A 83 -0.12 -2.72 -12.07
CA GLN A 83 -0.13 -3.46 -13.33
C GLN A 83 1.28 -3.72 -13.86
N GLU A 84 2.12 -2.69 -13.84
CA GLU A 84 3.52 -2.76 -14.29
C GLU A 84 4.34 -3.70 -13.39
N LEU A 85 4.37 -3.45 -12.08
CA LEU A 85 5.20 -4.20 -11.14
C LEU A 85 4.76 -5.66 -11.00
N MET A 86 3.46 -5.94 -11.13
CA MET A 86 2.92 -7.30 -11.07
C MET A 86 2.91 -7.99 -12.45
N LYS A 87 3.32 -7.30 -13.52
CA LYS A 87 3.39 -7.81 -14.90
C LYS A 87 2.04 -8.38 -15.38
N VAL A 88 0.94 -7.71 -15.01
CA VAL A 88 -0.44 -8.08 -15.42
C VAL A 88 -0.65 -7.75 -16.89
N GLY A 89 -1.19 -8.68 -17.68
CA GLY A 89 -1.38 -8.48 -19.12
C GLY A 89 -2.05 -9.67 -19.83
N PRO A 90 -2.26 -9.58 -21.16
CA PRO A 90 -2.93 -10.63 -21.93
C PRO A 90 -2.26 -11.99 -21.75
N GLY A 91 -3.04 -13.01 -21.37
CA GLY A 91 -2.54 -14.38 -21.13
C GLY A 91 -1.98 -14.63 -19.72
N LYS A 92 -1.99 -13.64 -18.82
CA LYS A 92 -1.60 -13.79 -17.41
C LYS A 92 -2.79 -13.46 -16.51
N SER A 93 -3.33 -14.45 -15.81
CA SER A 93 -4.38 -14.20 -14.82
C SER A 93 -3.75 -13.76 -13.50
N THR A 94 -3.78 -12.47 -13.23
CA THR A 94 -3.52 -11.90 -11.91
C THR A 94 -4.54 -10.81 -11.68
N VAL A 95 -5.46 -11.06 -10.73
CA VAL A 95 -6.37 -10.04 -10.23
C VAL A 95 -5.52 -9.01 -9.49
N LEU A 96 -5.66 -7.73 -9.84
CA LEU A 96 -4.97 -6.67 -9.12
C LEU A 96 -5.49 -6.60 -7.67
N PRO A 97 -4.60 -6.39 -6.69
CA PRO A 97 -5.04 -6.19 -5.31
C PRO A 97 -5.84 -4.89 -5.19
N SER A 98 -6.82 -4.90 -4.28
CA SER A 98 -7.58 -3.70 -3.97
C SER A 98 -6.69 -2.64 -3.31
N LEU A 99 -6.80 -1.39 -3.77
CA LEU A 99 -6.16 -0.26 -3.12
C LEU A 99 -6.91 0.14 -1.85
N ARG A 100 -6.18 0.35 -0.76
CA ARG A 100 -6.73 0.92 0.49
C ARG A 100 -6.51 2.41 0.53
N LEU A 101 -7.16 3.08 -0.42
CA LEU A 101 -7.22 4.53 -0.50
C LEU A 101 -8.60 4.99 -0.09
N PHE A 102 -8.65 6.02 0.76
CA PHE A 102 -9.89 6.54 1.32
C PHE A 102 -9.98 8.05 1.12
N ILE A 103 -11.18 8.53 0.77
CA ILE A 103 -11.47 9.96 0.78
C ILE A 103 -11.95 10.35 2.18
N THR A 104 -11.13 11.04 2.95
CA THR A 104 -11.48 11.48 4.31
C THR A 104 -10.57 12.58 4.83
N ASN A 105 -11.00 13.26 5.89
CA ASN A 105 -10.18 14.18 6.66
C ASN A 105 -9.46 13.40 7.78
N THR A 106 -8.15 13.22 7.67
CA THR A 106 -7.33 12.53 8.69
C THR A 106 -7.18 13.29 10.00
N LEU A 107 -7.49 14.59 10.01
CA LEU A 107 -7.55 15.43 11.20
C LEU A 107 -8.95 15.47 11.84
N ALA A 108 -9.95 14.80 11.26
CA ALA A 108 -11.28 14.71 11.86
C ALA A 108 -11.19 13.97 13.21
N ILE A 109 -11.86 14.51 14.22
CA ILE A 109 -11.91 13.88 15.55
C ILE A 109 -12.58 12.52 15.41
N PRO A 110 -11.96 11.42 15.87
CA PRO A 110 -12.60 10.11 15.88
C PRO A 110 -13.92 10.23 16.63
N SER A 111 -15.03 9.86 15.99
CA SER A 111 -16.32 9.90 16.68
C SER A 111 -16.22 8.96 17.89
N LYS A 112 -16.45 9.50 19.09
CA LYS A 112 -16.68 8.64 20.25
C LYS A 112 -17.87 7.76 19.88
N ARG A 113 -17.66 6.45 19.86
CA ARG A 113 -18.72 5.45 19.77
C ARG A 113 -19.82 5.89 20.75
N ARG A 114 -20.99 6.29 20.25
CA ARG A 114 -22.13 6.69 21.09
C ARG A 114 -22.47 5.48 21.97
N SER A 115 -22.04 5.53 23.23
CA SER A 115 -22.62 4.68 24.27
C SER A 115 -24.12 4.99 24.31
N GLY A 116 -24.92 3.93 24.34
CA GLY A 116 -26.32 3.93 23.92
C GLY A 116 -27.20 4.99 24.57
N TYR A 117 -28.11 5.54 23.77
CA TYR A 117 -29.35 6.12 24.28
C TYR A 117 -30.26 4.93 24.65
N ARG A 118 -30.39 4.61 25.94
CA ARG A 118 -31.58 3.94 26.47
C ARG A 118 -32.58 5.02 26.82
N LYS A 119 -33.72 5.02 26.13
CA LYS A 119 -35.01 5.32 26.75
C LYS A 119 -35.81 4.04 26.71
#